data_AF-A0A933MEN6-F1
#
_entry.id   AF-A0A933MEN6-F1
#
_cell.length_a   1.000
_cell.length_b   1.000
_cell.length_c   1.000
_cell.angle_alpha   90.00
_cell.angle_beta   90.00
_cell.angle_gamma   90.00
#
_symmetry.space_group_name_H-M   'P 1'
#
loop_
_entity.id
_entity.type
_entity.pdbx_description
1 polymer ?
#
loop_
_entity_poly.entity_id
_entity_poly.type
_entity_poly.pdbx_seq_one_letter_code
_entity_poly.pdbx_strand_id
1 'polypeptide(L)'
;MNPFLSVVLQTLAAAALAGPVAFDQGVSAGDLPWDEAVVLAPVLGVPVTALAAADTLRCFDAAVAKRLSYQDAANLCRGTASSPDTLRCFDGGVSRRMSWSYAAELCRATKSSPDTLRCFDAAVQRRMSHADAVSLCRGTQSSPDTIRCFESAVQRRMSHNDAADLCRGTQSSPETLRCFDA
;
A
#
# COMPACT_ATOMS: atom_id res chain seq x y z
N MET A 1 13.10 -12.94 23.04
CA MET A 1 13.44 -11.54 22.68
C MET A 1 13.04 -11.32 21.23
N ASN A 2 12.18 -10.34 20.95
CA ASN A 2 11.57 -10.13 19.63
C ASN A 2 12.49 -9.20 18.79
N PRO A 3 13.06 -9.65 17.66
CA PRO A 3 14.03 -8.86 16.90
C PRO A 3 13.43 -7.57 16.31
N PHE A 4 12.10 -7.53 16.11
CA PHE A 4 11.38 -6.33 15.67
C PHE A 4 11.37 -5.23 16.73
N LEU A 5 11.27 -5.58 18.01
CA LEU A 5 11.37 -4.59 19.10
C LEU A 5 12.75 -3.93 19.13
N SER A 6 13.81 -4.67 18.81
CA SER A 6 15.17 -4.14 18.86
C SER A 6 15.44 -3.14 17.73
N VAL A 7 14.95 -3.40 16.52
CA VAL A 7 15.07 -2.46 15.39
C VAL A 7 14.17 -1.24 15.59
N VAL A 8 12.97 -1.44 16.13
CA VAL A 8 12.01 -0.36 16.43
C VAL A 8 12.50 0.54 17.57
N LEU A 9 13.13 -0.02 18.62
CA LEU A 9 13.77 0.80 19.66
C LEU A 9 14.97 1.58 19.11
N GLN A 10 15.75 1.00 18.19
CA GLN A 10 16.89 1.68 17.58
C GLN A 10 16.47 2.84 16.68
N THR A 11 15.37 2.70 15.93
CA THR A 11 14.82 3.80 15.11
C THR A 11 14.09 4.86 15.95
N LEU A 12 13.39 4.47 17.03
CA LEU A 12 12.83 5.42 18.00
C LEU A 12 13.93 6.20 18.75
N ALA A 13 15.03 5.55 19.10
CA ALA A 13 16.18 6.21 19.71
C ALA A 13 16.83 7.24 18.77
N ALA A 14 16.86 6.96 17.46
CA ALA A 14 17.34 7.93 16.46
C ALA A 14 16.40 9.13 16.31
N ALA A 15 15.08 8.92 16.42
CA ALA A 15 14.09 10.01 16.40
C ALA A 15 14.13 10.87 17.68
N ALA A 16 14.45 10.29 18.84
CA ALA A 16 14.57 11.01 20.12
C ALA A 16 15.82 11.91 20.23
N LEU A 17 16.82 11.74 19.35
CA LEU A 17 18.00 12.61 19.28
C LEU A 17 17.76 13.90 18.48
N ALA A 18 16.67 13.96 17.71
CA ALA A 18 16.13 15.22 17.21
C ALA A 18 15.28 15.82 18.34
N GLY A 19 15.84 16.78 19.07
CA GLY A 19 15.23 17.36 20.26
C GLY A 19 13.79 17.88 20.07
N PRO A 20 13.07 18.17 21.17
CA PRO A 20 11.67 18.54 21.11
C PRO A 20 11.51 19.90 20.42
N VAL A 21 10.81 19.93 19.28
CA VAL A 21 10.29 21.18 18.75
C VAL A 21 9.01 21.46 19.53
N ALA A 22 9.09 22.37 20.50
CA ALA A 22 7.96 22.80 21.30
C ALA A 22 6.95 23.51 20.40
N PHE A 23 5.76 22.93 20.25
CA PHE A 23 4.56 23.65 19.83
C PHE A 23 3.66 23.79 21.06
N ASP A 24 3.42 25.03 21.49
CA ASP A 24 2.68 25.42 22.71
C ASP A 24 1.17 25.13 22.62
N GLN A 25 0.72 24.36 21.63
CA GLN A 25 -0.67 23.91 21.52
C GLN A 25 -0.66 22.42 21.24
N GLY A 26 -1.13 21.64 22.22
CA GLY A 26 -1.07 20.17 22.26
C GLY A 26 -1.85 19.45 21.17
N VAL A 27 -1.44 19.62 19.91
CA VAL A 27 -1.89 18.86 18.75
C VAL A 27 -0.73 17.97 18.36
N SER A 28 -0.90 16.66 18.55
CA SER A 28 0.10 15.69 18.12
C SER A 28 0.09 15.66 16.59
N ALA A 29 1.26 15.56 15.95
CA ALA A 29 1.38 15.44 14.48
C ALA A 29 0.56 14.25 13.90
N GLY A 30 0.11 13.36 14.78
CA GLY A 30 -0.81 12.29 14.48
C GLY A 30 -2.27 12.69 14.18
N ASP A 31 -2.75 13.85 14.59
CA ASP A 31 -4.17 14.20 14.51
C ASP A 31 -4.53 15.01 13.26
N LEU A 32 -3.56 15.32 12.41
CA LEU A 32 -3.76 16.09 11.18
C LEU A 32 -4.21 15.20 10.00
N PRO A 33 -5.20 15.64 9.20
CA PRO A 33 -5.50 15.03 7.91
C PRO A 33 -4.25 14.97 7.02
N TRP A 34 -4.12 13.90 6.23
CA TRP A 34 -2.96 13.63 5.36
C TRP A 34 -2.56 14.81 4.46
N ASP A 35 -3.58 15.52 3.98
CA ASP A 35 -3.45 16.66 3.08
C ASP A 35 -2.71 17.83 3.77
N GLU A 36 -2.78 17.93 5.10
CA GLU A 36 -2.13 18.97 5.90
C GLU A 36 -0.80 18.50 6.53
N ALA A 37 -0.71 17.23 6.94
CA ALA A 37 0.51 16.67 7.56
C ALA A 37 1.70 16.59 6.58
N VAL A 38 1.44 16.26 5.31
CA VAL A 38 2.46 16.23 4.25
C VAL A 38 2.96 17.63 3.90
N VAL A 39 2.09 18.64 4.01
CA VAL A 39 2.42 20.05 3.74
C VAL A 39 3.28 20.65 4.87
N LEU A 40 3.06 20.21 6.11
CA LEU A 40 3.78 20.69 7.28
C LEU A 40 5.08 19.91 7.57
N ALA A 41 5.23 18.68 7.06
CA ALA A 41 6.43 17.87 7.30
C ALA A 41 7.76 18.54 6.90
N PRO A 42 7.88 19.26 5.75
CA PRO A 42 9.07 20.03 5.40
C PRO A 42 9.29 21.24 6.32
N VAL A 43 8.18 21.87 6.77
CA VAL A 43 8.20 23.04 7.66
C VAL A 43 8.66 22.66 9.07
N LEU A 44 8.34 21.46 9.52
CA LEU A 44 8.67 20.92 10.83
C LEU A 44 9.97 20.08 10.84
N GLY A 45 10.64 19.94 9.70
CA GLY A 45 11.88 19.17 9.57
C GLY A 45 11.71 17.66 9.80
N VAL A 46 10.48 17.14 9.68
CA VAL A 46 10.19 15.71 9.90
C VAL A 46 10.60 14.93 8.64
N PRO A 47 11.53 13.96 8.74
CA PRO A 47 11.92 13.18 7.58
C PRO A 47 10.74 12.31 7.12
N VAL A 48 10.53 12.23 5.80
CA VAL A 48 9.45 11.42 5.16
C VAL A 48 9.46 9.95 5.62
N THR A 49 10.63 9.44 6.02
CA THR A 49 10.80 8.09 6.59
C THR A 49 10.15 7.93 7.98
N ALA A 50 10.07 9.01 8.78
CA ALA A 50 9.39 9.00 10.06
C ALA A 50 7.84 8.97 9.91
N LEU A 51 7.29 9.61 8.86
CA LEU A 51 5.86 9.50 8.55
C LEU A 51 5.48 8.08 8.13
N ALA A 52 6.24 7.48 7.20
CA ALA A 52 6.02 6.10 6.79
C ALA A 52 6.11 5.10 7.96
N ALA A 53 6.99 5.37 8.93
CA ALA A 53 7.08 4.59 10.16
C ALA A 53 5.84 4.78 11.06
N ALA A 54 5.34 6.01 11.20
CA ALA A 54 4.12 6.30 11.98
C ALA A 54 2.88 5.62 11.39
N ASP A 55 2.72 5.63 10.06
CA ASP A 55 1.58 4.96 9.41
C ASP A 55 1.64 3.44 9.51
N THR A 56 2.84 2.88 9.44
CA THR A 56 3.03 1.45 9.68
C THR A 56 2.57 1.06 11.08
N LEU A 57 2.91 1.84 12.11
CA LEU A 57 2.46 1.59 13.48
C LEU A 57 0.95 1.78 13.64
N ARG A 58 0.38 2.86 13.10
CA ARG A 58 -1.07 3.12 13.12
C ARG A 58 -1.88 2.02 12.45
N CYS A 59 -1.41 1.58 11.29
CA CYS A 59 -2.00 0.43 10.60
C CYS A 59 -1.96 -0.80 11.48
N PHE A 60 -0.81 -1.09 12.10
CA PHE A 60 -0.64 -2.27 12.93
C PHE A 60 -1.60 -2.27 14.13
N ASP A 61 -1.66 -1.16 14.88
CA ASP A 61 -2.55 -1.03 16.04
C ASP A 61 -4.02 -1.18 15.65
N ALA A 62 -4.44 -0.52 14.56
CA ALA A 62 -5.80 -0.62 14.05
C ALA A 62 -6.14 -2.02 13.52
N ALA A 63 -5.18 -2.70 12.88
CA ALA A 63 -5.33 -4.08 12.44
C ALA A 63 -5.51 -5.04 13.63
N VAL A 64 -4.69 -4.90 14.68
CA VAL A 64 -4.83 -5.71 15.90
C VAL A 64 -6.16 -5.40 16.61
N ALA A 65 -6.60 -4.13 16.65
CA ALA A 65 -7.91 -3.75 17.17
C ALA A 65 -9.07 -4.39 16.39
N LYS A 66 -8.89 -4.63 15.09
CA LYS A 66 -9.78 -5.41 14.22
C LYS A 66 -9.65 -6.94 14.41
N ARG A 67 -8.93 -7.39 15.43
CA ARG A 67 -8.69 -8.80 15.80
C ARG A 67 -7.84 -9.58 14.78
N LEU A 68 -7.02 -8.90 13.98
CA LEU A 68 -5.99 -9.60 13.22
C LEU A 68 -4.97 -10.21 14.18
N SER A 69 -4.44 -11.39 13.82
CA SER A 69 -3.27 -11.91 14.52
C SER A 69 -2.10 -10.94 14.36
N TYR A 70 -1.15 -10.94 15.31
CA TYR A 70 0.06 -10.13 15.21
C TYR A 70 0.79 -10.34 13.88
N GLN A 71 0.79 -11.57 13.36
CA GLN A 71 1.46 -11.91 12.11
C GLN A 71 0.71 -11.35 10.90
N ASP A 72 -0.62 -11.42 10.89
CA ASP A 72 -1.44 -10.88 9.80
C ASP A 72 -1.42 -9.35 9.78
N ALA A 73 -1.51 -8.72 10.96
CA ALA A 73 -1.35 -7.27 11.10
C ALA A 73 0.02 -6.81 10.59
N ALA A 74 1.09 -7.51 10.96
CA ALA A 74 2.43 -7.20 10.48
C ALA A 74 2.56 -7.39 8.96
N ASN A 75 1.95 -8.43 8.40
CA ASN A 75 2.00 -8.71 6.97
C ASN A 75 1.21 -7.69 6.14
N LEU A 76 0.02 -7.29 6.61
CA LEU A 76 -0.81 -6.27 5.96
C LEU A 76 -0.14 -4.90 5.99
N CYS A 77 0.39 -4.51 7.14
CA CYS A 77 0.88 -3.14 7.38
C CYS A 77 2.35 -2.93 6.99
N ARG A 78 3.09 -4.00 6.65
CA ARG A 78 4.51 -3.88 6.23
C ARG A 78 4.65 -2.97 5.01
N GLY A 79 5.38 -1.87 5.18
CA GLY A 79 5.68 -0.94 4.09
C GLY A 79 4.45 -0.18 3.60
N THR A 80 3.43 -0.03 4.43
CA THR A 80 2.30 0.85 4.12
C THR A 80 2.78 2.29 4.04
N ALA A 81 2.31 2.99 3.01
CA ALA A 81 2.49 4.43 2.85
C ALA A 81 1.22 5.20 3.23
N SER A 82 0.14 4.50 3.63
CA SER A 82 -1.12 5.08 4.08
C SER A 82 -1.91 4.04 4.88
N SER A 83 -1.96 4.21 6.20
CA SER A 83 -2.74 3.34 7.09
C SER A 83 -4.23 3.33 6.72
N PRO A 84 -4.91 4.48 6.51
CA PRO A 84 -6.34 4.50 6.17
C PRO A 84 -6.66 3.77 4.86
N ASP A 85 -5.81 3.89 3.84
CA ASP A 85 -6.03 3.21 2.57
C ASP A 85 -5.75 1.71 2.67
N THR A 86 -4.71 1.32 3.39
CA THR A 86 -4.40 -0.10 3.61
C THR A 86 -5.55 -0.82 4.29
N LEU A 87 -6.12 -0.21 5.34
CA LEU A 87 -7.24 -0.79 6.08
C LEU A 87 -8.55 -0.77 5.28
N ARG A 88 -8.86 0.33 4.57
CA ARG A 88 -10.03 0.38 3.67
C ARG A 88 -9.94 -0.66 2.56
N CYS A 89 -8.76 -0.84 1.98
CA CYS A 89 -8.52 -1.87 0.98
C CYS A 89 -8.79 -3.25 1.57
N PHE A 90 -8.22 -3.53 2.76
CA PHE A 90 -8.39 -4.83 3.41
C PHE A 90 -9.86 -5.13 3.72
N ASP A 91 -10.58 -4.19 4.34
CA ASP A 91 -12.02 -4.32 4.62
C ASP A 91 -12.82 -4.54 3.33
N GLY A 92 -12.45 -3.84 2.25
CA GLY A 92 -13.05 -3.99 0.93
C GLY A 92 -12.75 -5.34 0.27
N GLY A 93 -11.58 -5.93 0.49
CA GLY A 93 -11.22 -7.27 0.05
C GLY A 93 -11.98 -8.36 0.80
N VAL A 94 -12.10 -8.23 2.12
CA VAL A 94 -12.92 -9.11 2.95
C VAL A 94 -14.40 -9.05 2.53
N SER A 95 -14.91 -7.85 2.22
CA SER A 95 -16.27 -7.67 1.71
C SER A 95 -16.50 -8.34 0.34
N ARG A 96 -15.43 -8.52 -0.45
CA ARG A 96 -15.43 -9.30 -1.71
C ARG A 96 -15.23 -10.80 -1.48
N ARG A 97 -15.34 -11.27 -0.23
CA ARG A 97 -15.16 -12.67 0.18
C ARG A 97 -13.78 -13.24 -0.17
N MET A 98 -12.76 -12.39 -0.27
CA MET A 98 -11.39 -12.86 -0.32
C MET A 98 -11.03 -13.57 0.99
N SER A 99 -10.14 -14.56 0.94
CA SER A 99 -9.50 -15.02 2.17
C SER A 99 -8.72 -13.86 2.78
N TRP A 100 -8.49 -13.93 4.09
CA TRP A 100 -7.71 -12.93 4.81
C TRP A 100 -6.31 -12.76 4.23
N SER A 101 -5.67 -13.87 3.86
CA SER A 101 -4.36 -13.87 3.20
C SER A 101 -4.38 -13.13 1.87
N TYR A 102 -5.41 -13.33 1.04
CA TYR A 102 -5.56 -12.66 -0.25
C TYR A 102 -5.81 -11.16 -0.10
N ALA A 103 -6.71 -10.78 0.80
CA ALA A 103 -6.99 -9.37 1.07
C ALA A 103 -5.73 -8.67 1.60
N ALA A 104 -4.99 -9.30 2.52
CA ALA A 104 -3.75 -8.74 3.04
C ALA A 104 -2.67 -8.62 1.96
N GLU A 105 -2.53 -9.61 1.08
CA GLU A 105 -1.55 -9.56 0.00
C GLU A 105 -1.88 -8.52 -1.06
N LEU A 106 -3.14 -8.37 -1.44
CA LEU A 106 -3.57 -7.33 -2.39
C LEU A 106 -3.32 -5.93 -1.84
N CYS A 107 -3.60 -5.74 -0.55
CA CYS A 107 -3.64 -4.43 0.08
C CYS A 107 -2.33 -4.02 0.75
N ARG A 108 -1.37 -4.93 0.96
CA ARG A 108 -0.05 -4.57 1.47
C ARG A 108 0.61 -3.57 0.50
N ALA A 109 1.11 -2.47 1.05
CA ALA A 109 1.70 -1.36 0.28
C ALA A 109 0.76 -0.76 -0.78
N THR A 110 -0.57 -0.88 -0.61
CA THR A 110 -1.51 -0.11 -1.43
C THR A 110 -1.27 1.39 -1.21
N LYS A 111 -1.33 2.15 -2.30
CA LYS A 111 -1.27 3.62 -2.27
C LYS A 111 -2.63 4.27 -2.53
N SER A 112 -3.61 3.48 -2.98
CA SER A 112 -4.98 3.90 -3.24
C SER A 112 -5.89 2.67 -3.10
N SER A 113 -6.70 2.67 -2.04
CA SER A 113 -7.69 1.60 -1.81
C SER A 113 -8.69 1.47 -2.96
N PRO A 114 -9.31 2.57 -3.44
CA PRO A 114 -10.27 2.48 -4.54
C PRO A 114 -9.67 1.90 -5.83
N ASP A 115 -8.47 2.33 -6.21
CA ASP A 115 -7.81 1.82 -7.42
C ASP A 115 -7.40 0.37 -7.28
N THR A 116 -6.85 -0.02 -6.14
CA THR A 116 -6.45 -1.41 -5.91
C THR A 116 -7.64 -2.37 -6.04
N LEU A 117 -8.76 -2.03 -5.41
CA LEU A 117 -9.97 -2.85 -5.48
C LEU A 117 -10.63 -2.81 -6.86
N ARG A 118 -10.69 -1.65 -7.52
CA ARG A 118 -11.22 -1.53 -8.89
C ARG A 118 -10.39 -2.32 -9.90
N CYS A 119 -9.07 -2.33 -9.74
CA CYS A 119 -8.19 -3.16 -10.57
C CYS A 119 -8.53 -4.63 -10.37
N PHE A 120 -8.62 -5.08 -9.11
CA PHE A 120 -8.94 -6.47 -8.81
C PHE A 120 -10.29 -6.89 -9.43
N ASP A 121 -11.33 -6.08 -9.25
CA ASP A 121 -12.65 -6.35 -9.81
C ASP A 121 -12.60 -6.44 -11.35
N ALA A 122 -11.86 -5.53 -12.00
CA ALA A 122 -11.67 -5.53 -13.44
C ALA A 122 -10.87 -6.74 -13.96
N ALA A 123 -9.87 -7.20 -13.21
CA ALA A 123 -9.08 -8.39 -13.52
C ALA A 123 -9.92 -9.68 -13.41
N VAL A 124 -10.72 -9.80 -12.34
CA VAL A 124 -11.63 -10.94 -12.16
C VAL A 124 -12.73 -10.95 -13.24
N GLN A 125 -13.27 -9.79 -13.62
CA GLN A 125 -14.21 -9.68 -14.76
C GLN A 125 -13.60 -10.18 -16.08
N ARG A 126 -12.28 -10.08 -16.23
CA ARG A 126 -11.51 -10.62 -17.38
C ARG A 126 -11.13 -12.09 -17.20
N ARG A 127 -11.80 -12.79 -16.28
CA ARG A 127 -11.63 -14.23 -16.01
C ARG A 127 -10.22 -14.60 -15.52
N MET A 128 -9.48 -13.66 -14.94
CA MET A 128 -8.26 -13.99 -14.23
C MET A 128 -8.58 -14.76 -12.95
N SER A 129 -7.69 -15.66 -12.54
CA SER A 129 -7.79 -16.26 -11.22
C SER A 129 -7.61 -15.18 -10.14
N HIS A 130 -8.10 -15.41 -8.92
CA HIS A 130 -7.83 -14.49 -7.80
C HIS A 130 -6.32 -14.28 -7.60
N ALA A 131 -5.51 -15.33 -7.76
CA ALA A 131 -4.06 -15.28 -7.65
C ALA A 131 -3.46 -14.27 -8.63
N ASP A 132 -3.85 -14.38 -9.90
CA ASP A 132 -3.33 -13.52 -10.96
C ASP A 132 -3.86 -12.08 -10.83
N ALA A 133 -5.12 -11.92 -10.40
CA ALA A 133 -5.69 -10.61 -10.15
C ALA A 133 -4.96 -9.87 -9.01
N VAL A 134 -4.66 -10.56 -7.90
CA VAL A 134 -3.84 -9.99 -6.82
C VAL A 134 -2.43 -9.67 -7.30
N SER A 135 -1.83 -10.61 -8.03
CA SER A 135 -0.50 -10.47 -8.60
C SER A 135 -0.39 -9.23 -9.51
N LEU A 136 -1.38 -8.97 -10.36
CA LEU A 136 -1.44 -7.80 -11.24
C LEU A 136 -1.70 -6.49 -10.48
N CYS A 137 -2.65 -6.52 -9.54
CA CYS A 137 -3.21 -5.30 -8.95
C CYS A 137 -2.53 -4.84 -7.65
N ARG A 138 -1.70 -5.67 -7.02
CA ARG A 138 -0.97 -5.26 -5.81
C ARG A 138 -0.09 -4.05 -6.10
N GLY A 139 -0.28 -2.98 -5.32
CA GLY A 139 0.50 -1.75 -5.45
C GLY A 139 0.16 -0.90 -6.67
N THR A 140 -0.93 -1.20 -7.39
CA THR A 140 -1.43 -0.31 -8.45
C THR A 140 -1.73 1.08 -7.88
N GLN A 141 -1.41 2.11 -8.67
CA GLN A 141 -1.81 3.48 -8.39
C GLN A 141 -2.98 3.94 -9.27
N SER A 142 -3.24 3.23 -10.36
CA SER A 142 -4.28 3.57 -11.32
C SER A 142 -4.81 2.29 -11.94
N SER A 143 -6.01 1.90 -11.51
CA SER A 143 -6.67 0.72 -12.06
C SER A 143 -6.85 0.76 -13.58
N PRO A 144 -7.32 1.88 -14.18
CA PRO A 144 -7.50 1.95 -15.63
C PRO A 144 -6.20 1.74 -16.39
N ASP A 145 -5.09 2.26 -15.85
CA ASP A 145 -3.79 2.15 -16.50
C ASP A 145 -3.23 0.73 -16.39
N THR A 146 -3.26 0.12 -15.20
CA THR A 146 -2.83 -1.27 -15.03
C THR A 146 -3.61 -2.23 -15.93
N ILE A 147 -4.93 -2.05 -16.04
CA ILE A 147 -5.78 -2.90 -16.90
C ILE A 147 -5.50 -2.65 -18.39
N ARG A 148 -5.36 -1.40 -18.81
CA ARG A 148 -5.03 -1.07 -20.21
C ARG A 148 -3.67 -1.63 -20.62
N CYS A 149 -2.69 -1.60 -19.71
CA CYS A 149 -1.39 -2.23 -19.90
C CYS A 149 -1.57 -3.73 -20.19
N PHE A 150 -2.29 -4.41 -19.30
CA PHE A 150 -2.52 -5.86 -19.38
C PHE A 150 -3.22 -6.25 -20.68
N GLU A 151 -4.30 -5.57 -21.04
CA GLU A 151 -5.05 -5.83 -22.28
C GLU A 151 -4.17 -5.64 -23.52
N SER A 152 -3.36 -4.58 -23.55
CA SER A 152 -2.47 -4.29 -24.67
C SER A 152 -1.34 -5.31 -24.81
N ALA A 153 -0.82 -5.85 -23.70
CA ALA A 153 0.17 -6.91 -23.68
C ALA A 153 -0.42 -8.24 -24.19
N VAL A 154 -1.62 -8.60 -23.75
CA VAL A 154 -2.34 -9.79 -24.24
C VAL A 154 -2.69 -9.65 -25.73
N GLN A 155 -3.11 -8.47 -26.19
CA GLN A 155 -3.33 -8.20 -27.62
C GLN A 155 -2.07 -8.37 -28.47
N ARG A 156 -0.89 -8.11 -27.89
CA ARG A 156 0.43 -8.38 -28.50
C ARG A 156 0.87 -9.85 -28.36
N ARG A 157 -0.05 -10.74 -28.02
CA ARG A 157 0.15 -12.20 -27.89
C ARG A 157 1.09 -12.61 -26.75
N MET A 158 1.29 -11.77 -25.75
CA MET A 158 1.94 -12.20 -24.50
C MET A 158 1.04 -13.18 -23.76
N SER A 159 1.64 -14.10 -23.01
CA SER A 159 0.87 -14.95 -22.10
C SER A 159 0.24 -14.09 -21.00
N HIS A 160 -0.86 -14.56 -20.39
CA HIS A 160 -1.49 -13.86 -19.27
C HIS A 160 -0.51 -13.62 -18.12
N ASN A 161 0.41 -14.55 -17.87
CA ASN A 161 1.40 -14.44 -16.81
C ASN A 161 2.43 -13.34 -17.13
N ASP A 162 2.98 -13.35 -18.34
CA ASP A 162 3.96 -12.34 -18.76
C ASP A 162 3.35 -10.95 -18.82
N ALA A 163 2.09 -10.84 -19.28
CA ALA A 163 1.35 -9.59 -19.28
C ALA A 163 1.09 -9.08 -17.85
N ALA A 164 0.74 -9.98 -16.92
CA ALA A 164 0.53 -9.61 -15.53
C ALA A 164 1.83 -9.15 -14.85
N ASP A 165 2.94 -9.85 -15.08
CA ASP A 165 4.24 -9.49 -14.55
C ASP A 165 4.75 -8.16 -15.12
N LEU A 166 4.57 -7.93 -16.42
CA LEU A 166 4.93 -6.67 -17.08
C LEU A 166 4.14 -5.48 -16.50
N CYS A 167 2.85 -5.68 -16.24
CA CYS A 167 1.94 -4.60 -15.88
C CYS A 167 1.73 -4.44 -14.37
N ARG A 168 2.28 -5.33 -13.54
CA ARG A 168 2.17 -5.29 -12.08
C ARG A 168 2.64 -3.93 -11.54
N GLY A 169 1.77 -3.25 -10.79
CA GLY A 169 2.10 -2.01 -10.09
C GLY A 169 2.49 -0.84 -11.02
N THR A 170 2.18 -0.93 -12.32
CA THR A 170 2.48 0.14 -13.27
C THR A 170 1.71 1.41 -12.93
N GLN A 171 2.43 2.54 -12.92
CA GLN A 171 1.88 3.88 -12.73
C GLN A 171 1.35 4.50 -14.04
N SER A 172 1.82 4.01 -15.20
CA SER A 172 1.61 4.68 -16.49
C SER A 172 1.57 3.67 -17.65
N SER A 173 0.37 3.23 -18.01
CA SER A 173 0.11 2.31 -19.12
C SER A 173 0.60 2.73 -20.52
N PRO A 174 0.93 4.00 -20.84
CA PRO A 174 1.39 4.32 -22.19
C PRO A 174 2.89 4.15 -22.41
N GLU A 175 3.74 4.31 -21.39
CA GLU A 175 5.20 4.35 -21.60
C GLU A 175 5.85 2.97 -21.51
N THR A 176 5.42 2.13 -20.57
CA THR A 176 5.95 0.76 -20.39
C THR A 176 5.77 -0.11 -21.65
N LEU A 177 4.70 0.12 -22.41
CA LEU A 177 4.42 -0.62 -23.65
C LEU A 177 5.16 -0.08 -24.87
N ARG A 178 5.57 1.20 -24.88
CA ARG A 178 6.33 1.78 -26.02
C ARG A 178 7.67 1.10 -26.22
N CYS A 179 8.26 0.52 -25.17
CA CYS A 179 9.49 -0.25 -25.26
C CYS A 179 9.35 -1.57 -26.05
N PHE A 180 8.12 -2.04 -26.31
CA PHE A 180 7.85 -3.30 -27.02
C PHE A 180 7.38 -3.11 -28.48
N ASP A 181 7.23 -1.86 -28.93
CA ASP A 181 6.83 -1.53 -30.31
C ASP A 181 8.06 -1.28 -31.24
N ALA A 182 9.27 -1.72 -30.82
CA ALA A 182 10.54 -1.53 -31.54
C ALA A 182 11.01 -2.79 -32.30
#